data_AF-A0A955U6Q4-F1
#
_entry.id   AF-A0A955U6Q4-F1
#
_cell.length_a   1.000
_cell.length_b   1.000
_cell.length_c   1.000
_cell.angle_alpha   90.00
_cell.angle_beta   90.00
_cell.angle_gamma   90.00
#
_symmetry.space_group_name_H-M   'P 1'
#
loop_
_entity.id
_entity.type
_entity.pdbx_description
1 polymer ?
#
loop_
_entity_poly.entity_id
_entity_poly.type
_entity_poly.pdbx_seq_one_letter_code
_entity_poly.pdbx_strand_id
1 'polypeptide(L)'
;MWWSFLLACSNSGLGKPPPVGTGDTGPPAAADDCPWVGTWELTKFQCGTFDHDPFWQNYTGASMEITQNPTTGCDVAATVTSSTCTQTEDWDFGPPLGTEVDVTRNGVTACDPVGCTMEIGTCADGGNGFATTTLVIDDSLGTLVAVGLIAELGVNCPLDIVTTWTSAR
;
A
#
# COMPACT_ATOMS: atom_id res chain seq x y z
N MET A 1 64.99 -33.76 9.47
CA MET A 1 64.35 -34.26 10.70
C MET A 1 62.85 -34.23 10.42
N TRP A 2 62.23 -35.41 10.49
CA TRP A 2 60.90 -35.72 9.97
C TRP A 2 59.86 -35.41 11.07
N TRP A 3 58.80 -34.66 10.77
CA TRP A 3 57.66 -34.51 11.68
C TRP A 3 56.57 -35.50 11.31
N SER A 4 56.38 -36.48 12.18
CA SER A 4 55.21 -37.36 12.20
C SER A 4 54.08 -36.67 12.95
N PHE A 5 52.95 -36.48 12.26
CA PHE A 5 51.63 -36.50 12.89
C PHE A 5 51.35 -37.91 13.42
N LEU A 6 50.54 -38.03 14.49
CA LEU A 6 49.37 -38.92 14.60
C LEU A 6 48.72 -38.82 16.01
N LEU A 7 47.41 -38.47 15.99
CA LEU A 7 46.27 -39.01 16.76
C LEU A 7 46.32 -38.96 18.31
N ALA A 8 45.50 -38.14 18.99
CA ALA A 8 44.04 -38.23 19.23
C ALA A 8 43.66 -38.94 20.54
N CYS A 9 42.88 -38.26 21.38
CA CYS A 9 41.86 -38.73 22.35
C CYS A 9 41.22 -37.46 22.94
N SER A 10 39.96 -37.09 22.66
CA SER A 10 38.66 -37.67 23.07
C SER A 10 37.94 -36.73 24.05
N ASN A 11 36.89 -36.10 23.52
CA ASN A 11 35.67 -35.55 24.13
C ASN A 11 35.59 -35.33 25.65
N SER A 12 35.31 -34.09 26.04
CA SER A 12 34.27 -33.79 27.04
C SER A 12 33.69 -32.40 26.77
N GLY A 13 32.47 -32.36 26.26
CA GLY A 13 31.77 -31.11 25.93
C GLY A 13 30.36 -31.31 25.40
N LEU A 14 29.62 -32.31 25.87
CA LEU A 14 28.15 -32.26 25.81
C LEU A 14 27.70 -31.19 26.81
N GLY A 15 27.05 -30.13 26.32
CA GLY A 15 26.29 -29.24 27.19
C GLY A 15 26.38 -27.74 26.93
N LYS A 16 26.26 -27.30 25.67
CA LYS A 16 25.43 -26.12 25.35
C LYS A 16 25.21 -26.09 23.83
N PRO A 17 23.97 -26.01 23.34
CA PRO A 17 23.78 -25.58 21.95
C PRO A 17 24.51 -24.24 21.78
N PRO A 18 25.17 -23.99 20.64
CA PRO A 18 25.62 -22.64 20.33
C PRO A 18 24.41 -21.71 20.52
N PRO A 19 24.58 -20.50 21.08
CA PRO A 19 23.49 -19.53 21.02
C PRO A 19 23.12 -19.47 19.55
N VAL A 20 21.89 -19.87 19.26
CA VAL A 20 21.26 -19.69 17.96
C VAL A 20 21.59 -18.27 17.61
N GLY A 21 22.43 -18.08 16.58
CA GLY A 21 22.82 -16.76 16.15
C GLY A 21 21.53 -16.00 16.00
N THR A 22 21.30 -15.03 16.88
CA THR A 22 20.34 -13.97 16.65
C THR A 22 20.87 -13.33 15.39
N GLY A 23 20.33 -13.79 14.25
CA GLY A 23 20.58 -13.18 12.96
C GLY A 23 20.50 -11.70 13.20
N ASP A 24 21.58 -11.02 12.85
CA ASP A 24 21.78 -9.60 13.03
C ASP A 24 20.48 -8.88 12.65
N THR A 25 19.65 -8.57 13.65
CA THR A 25 18.51 -7.68 13.47
C THR A 25 19.11 -6.29 13.54
N GLY A 26 19.91 -5.98 12.51
CA GLY A 26 20.16 -4.60 12.17
C GLY A 26 18.80 -3.90 12.09
N PRO A 27 18.74 -2.59 12.36
CA PRO A 27 17.52 -1.83 12.13
C PRO A 27 16.97 -2.22 10.75
N PRO A 28 15.65 -2.40 10.59
CA PRO A 28 15.08 -2.55 9.26
C PRO A 28 15.67 -1.43 8.40
N ALA A 29 16.15 -1.78 7.20
CA ALA A 29 16.64 -0.78 6.28
C ALA A 29 15.58 0.32 6.19
N ALA A 30 15.98 1.58 6.31
CA ALA A 30 15.04 2.69 6.17
C ALA A 30 14.30 2.50 4.85
N ALA A 31 12.97 2.62 4.87
CA ALA A 31 12.21 2.63 3.63
C ALA A 31 12.74 3.77 2.75
N ASP A 32 12.71 3.57 1.43
CA ASP A 32 13.08 4.62 0.48
C ASP A 32 12.22 5.89 0.74
N ASP A 33 12.76 7.07 0.43
CA ASP A 33 12.00 8.32 0.53
C ASP A 33 10.75 8.23 -0.35
N CYS A 34 9.60 8.65 0.19
CA CYS A 34 8.33 8.66 -0.53
C CYS A 34 8.32 9.78 -1.59
N PRO A 35 8.32 9.46 -2.89
CA PRO A 35 8.46 10.48 -3.93
C PRO A 35 7.15 11.25 -4.19
N TRP A 36 6.02 10.76 -3.68
CA TRP A 36 4.68 11.27 -4.00
C TRP A 36 4.02 12.07 -2.87
N VAL A 37 4.78 12.49 -1.86
CA VAL A 37 4.26 13.26 -0.72
C VAL A 37 3.47 14.48 -1.21
N GLY A 38 2.23 14.60 -0.74
CA GLY A 38 1.33 15.68 -1.09
C GLY A 38 -0.14 15.25 -1.16
N THR A 39 -1.00 16.22 -1.48
CA THR A 39 -2.43 15.98 -1.70
C THR A 39 -2.70 15.82 -3.19
N TRP A 40 -3.53 14.85 -3.55
CA TRP A 40 -3.92 14.55 -4.92
C TRP A 40 -5.42 14.38 -5.05
N GLU A 41 -5.96 14.80 -6.19
CA GLU A 41 -7.37 14.67 -6.54
C GLU A 41 -7.52 13.72 -7.73
N LEU A 42 -8.51 12.84 -7.65
CA LEU A 42 -8.86 11.95 -8.74
C LEU A 42 -9.48 12.78 -9.87
N THR A 43 -8.92 12.65 -11.07
CA THR A 43 -9.39 13.37 -12.26
C THR A 43 -9.91 12.44 -13.34
N LYS A 44 -9.49 11.17 -13.33
CA LYS A 44 -9.99 10.15 -14.25
C LYS A 44 -10.12 8.82 -13.56
N PHE A 45 -11.19 8.12 -13.89
CA PHE A 45 -11.47 6.76 -13.44
C PHE A 45 -11.89 5.96 -14.68
N GLN A 46 -11.08 4.98 -15.06
CA GLN A 46 -11.22 4.26 -16.33
C GLN A 46 -11.25 2.76 -16.10
N CYS A 47 -11.94 2.04 -16.99
CA CYS A 47 -11.89 0.59 -17.11
C CYS A 47 -11.09 0.21 -18.36
N GLY A 48 -9.84 -0.22 -18.17
CA GLY A 48 -8.83 -0.32 -19.22
C GLY A 48 -8.52 1.05 -19.81
N THR A 49 -9.08 1.33 -20.99
CA THR A 49 -8.87 2.60 -21.72
C THR A 49 -10.14 3.45 -21.85
N PHE A 50 -11.27 2.94 -21.34
CA PHE A 50 -12.55 3.63 -21.44
C PHE A 50 -12.86 4.36 -20.15
N ASP A 51 -13.28 5.62 -20.27
CA ASP A 51 -13.79 6.36 -19.13
C ASP A 51 -14.97 5.60 -18.51
N HIS A 52 -14.89 5.41 -17.20
CA HIS A 52 -15.92 4.71 -16.45
C HIS A 52 -16.86 5.73 -15.80
N ASP A 53 -17.72 6.31 -16.66
CA ASP A 53 -18.74 7.30 -16.30
C ASP A 53 -19.60 6.95 -15.07
N PRO A 54 -19.94 5.68 -14.77
CA PRO A 54 -20.74 5.36 -13.57
C PRO A 54 -20.10 5.82 -12.26
N PHE A 55 -18.77 5.88 -12.17
CA PHE A 55 -18.09 6.39 -10.98
C PHE A 55 -18.55 7.83 -10.67
N TRP A 56 -18.52 8.72 -11.67
CA TRP A 56 -18.89 10.13 -11.51
C TRP A 56 -20.39 10.37 -11.34
N GLN A 57 -21.21 9.34 -11.53
CA GLN A 57 -22.66 9.40 -11.23
C GLN A 57 -22.93 9.10 -9.76
N ASN A 58 -22.10 8.27 -9.13
CA ASN A 58 -22.29 7.81 -7.76
C ASN A 58 -21.41 8.57 -6.75
N TYR A 59 -20.31 9.15 -7.22
CA TYR A 59 -19.32 9.84 -6.41
C TYR A 59 -19.12 11.26 -6.89
N THR A 60 -19.01 12.18 -5.92
CA THR A 60 -18.78 13.61 -6.15
C THR A 60 -17.30 13.96 -6.16
N GLY A 61 -16.44 13.08 -5.64
CA GLY A 61 -15.00 13.26 -5.68
C GLY A 61 -14.25 12.12 -5.02
N ALA A 62 -12.95 12.07 -5.28
CA ALA A 62 -12.02 11.27 -4.51
C ALA A 62 -10.68 12.00 -4.43
N SER A 63 -10.07 11.98 -3.25
CA SER A 63 -8.78 12.59 -2.97
C SER A 63 -7.87 11.59 -2.25
N MET A 64 -6.56 11.86 -2.25
CA MET A 64 -5.63 11.18 -1.36
C MET A 64 -4.64 12.17 -0.78
N GLU A 65 -4.20 11.90 0.44
CA GLU A 65 -3.06 12.53 1.07
C GLU A 65 -1.96 11.50 1.26
N ILE A 66 -0.80 11.73 0.65
CA ILE A 66 0.39 10.89 0.77
C ILE A 66 1.38 11.58 1.69
N THR A 67 1.85 10.86 2.70
CA THR A 67 2.86 11.34 3.66
C THR A 67 4.03 10.36 3.77
N GLN A 68 5.18 10.85 4.22
CA GLN A 68 6.35 10.01 4.45
C GLN A 68 6.14 9.09 5.65
N ASN A 69 6.34 7.79 5.47
CA ASN A 69 6.47 6.84 6.56
C ASN A 69 7.90 6.28 6.61
N PRO A 70 8.61 6.36 7.75
CA PRO A 70 9.99 5.86 7.85
C PRO A 70 10.12 4.33 7.83
N THR A 71 9.01 3.61 7.98
CA THR A 71 8.94 2.14 8.09
C THR A 71 8.39 1.51 6.82
N THR A 72 7.29 2.04 6.28
CA THR A 72 6.60 1.49 5.10
C THR A 72 7.01 2.19 3.81
N GLY A 73 7.44 3.45 3.84
CA GLY A 73 7.71 4.24 2.64
C GLY A 73 6.74 5.41 2.56
N CYS A 74 5.50 5.15 2.13
CA CYS A 74 4.43 6.16 2.18
C CYS A 74 3.22 5.67 2.99
N ASP A 75 2.63 6.57 3.77
CA ASP A 75 1.26 6.42 4.27
C ASP A 75 0.33 7.20 3.37
N VAL A 76 -0.81 6.60 3.02
CA VAL A 76 -1.79 7.17 2.09
C VAL A 76 -3.17 7.12 2.72
N ALA A 77 -3.76 8.30 2.96
CA ALA A 77 -5.15 8.44 3.35
C ALA A 77 -5.98 8.79 2.11
N ALA A 78 -6.80 7.86 1.63
CA ALA A 78 -7.68 8.07 0.49
C ALA A 78 -9.10 8.39 0.97
N THR A 79 -9.72 9.43 0.41
CA THR A 79 -11.09 9.82 0.72
C THR A 79 -11.95 9.69 -0.53
N VAL A 80 -13.10 9.01 -0.42
CA VAL A 80 -14.12 8.94 -1.47
C VAL A 80 -15.39 9.60 -0.97
N THR A 81 -15.94 10.50 -1.78
CA THR A 81 -17.12 11.30 -1.44
C THR A 81 -18.26 10.99 -2.39
N SER A 82 -19.46 10.80 -1.84
CA SER A 82 -20.73 10.73 -2.56
C SER A 82 -21.63 11.89 -2.12
N SER A 83 -22.84 11.99 -2.68
CA SER A 83 -23.80 13.01 -2.24
C SER A 83 -24.27 12.86 -0.78
N THR A 84 -24.08 11.69 -0.17
CA THR A 84 -24.66 11.34 1.14
C THR A 84 -23.68 10.73 2.12
N CYS A 85 -22.44 10.48 1.71
CA CYS A 85 -21.47 9.72 2.49
C CYS A 85 -20.05 10.12 2.07
N THR A 86 -19.18 10.32 3.04
CA THR A 86 -17.74 10.43 2.87
C THR A 86 -17.08 9.26 3.57
N GLN A 87 -16.19 8.57 2.89
CA GLN A 87 -15.42 7.47 3.44
C GLN A 87 -13.93 7.79 3.33
N THR A 88 -13.19 7.52 4.40
CA THR A 88 -11.73 7.56 4.40
C THR A 88 -11.17 6.16 4.59
N GLU A 89 -10.13 5.83 3.84
CA GLU A 89 -9.40 4.58 3.87
C GLU A 89 -7.91 4.83 4.01
N ASP A 90 -7.24 3.99 4.79
CA ASP A 90 -5.80 4.06 4.95
C ASP A 90 -5.12 2.98 4.11
N TRP A 91 -3.98 3.35 3.51
CA TRP A 91 -3.14 2.48 2.71
C TRP A 91 -1.66 2.74 3.03
N ASP A 92 -0.83 1.72 2.89
CA ASP A 92 0.63 1.83 2.97
C ASP A 92 1.23 1.51 1.60
N PHE A 93 2.11 2.37 1.09
CA PHE A 93 2.91 2.09 -0.11
C PHE A 93 4.30 1.66 0.35
N GLY A 94 4.56 0.37 0.15
CA GLY A 94 5.77 -0.37 0.47
C GLY A 94 6.85 -0.28 -0.60
N PRO A 95 8.13 -0.48 -0.25
CA PRO A 95 9.20 -0.61 -1.23
C PRO A 95 9.01 -1.84 -2.13
N PRO A 96 9.47 -1.82 -3.39
CA PRO A 96 10.19 -0.69 -4.01
C PRO A 96 9.26 0.50 -4.29
N LEU A 97 9.72 1.71 -3.98
CA LEU A 97 9.00 2.93 -4.34
C LEU A 97 9.50 3.37 -5.72
N GLY A 98 8.65 3.18 -6.74
CA GLY A 98 8.98 3.50 -8.13
C GLY A 98 7.80 3.18 -9.04
N THR A 99 8.06 2.53 -10.17
CA THR A 99 7.01 2.18 -11.14
C THR A 99 6.10 1.06 -10.67
N GLU A 100 6.62 0.08 -9.92
CA GLU A 100 5.82 -0.97 -9.29
C GLU A 100 5.93 -0.79 -7.78
N VAL A 101 4.79 -0.70 -7.10
CA VAL A 101 4.69 -0.39 -5.67
C VAL A 101 3.80 -1.43 -5.01
N ASP A 102 4.31 -2.05 -3.96
CA ASP A 102 3.48 -2.92 -3.13
C ASP A 102 2.60 -2.06 -2.24
N VAL A 103 1.28 -2.19 -2.37
CA VAL A 103 0.34 -1.45 -1.55
C VAL A 103 -0.38 -2.38 -0.61
N THR A 104 -0.59 -1.92 0.62
CA THR A 104 -1.41 -2.59 1.61
C THR A 104 -2.56 -1.69 1.98
N ARG A 105 -3.79 -2.13 1.72
CA ARG A 105 -4.98 -1.47 2.26
C ARG A 105 -5.12 -1.83 3.73
N ASN A 106 -5.19 -0.83 4.60
CA ASN A 106 -5.40 -1.01 6.04
C ASN A 106 -6.89 -0.96 6.41
N GLY A 107 -7.73 -0.47 5.49
CA GLY A 107 -9.18 -0.50 5.58
C GLY A 107 -9.79 0.87 5.85
N VAL A 108 -11.09 0.87 6.15
CA VAL A 108 -11.88 2.09 6.37
C VAL A 108 -11.62 2.65 7.77
N THR A 109 -11.18 3.91 7.83
CA THR A 109 -10.80 4.59 9.07
C THR A 109 -11.82 5.63 9.54
N ALA A 110 -12.61 6.21 8.64
CA ALA A 110 -13.66 7.14 8.99
C ALA A 110 -14.83 7.15 7.99
N CYS A 111 -16.03 7.43 8.50
CA CYS A 111 -17.26 7.58 7.76
C CYS A 111 -18.05 8.82 8.22
N ASP A 112 -18.51 9.63 7.29
CA ASP A 112 -19.40 10.78 7.57
C ASP A 112 -20.63 10.81 6.65
N PRO A 113 -21.85 10.64 7.19
CA PRO A 113 -22.16 10.32 8.58
C PRO A 113 -21.79 8.87 8.93
N VAL A 114 -21.51 8.60 10.21
CA VAL A 114 -21.19 7.25 10.70
C VAL A 114 -22.26 6.24 10.27
N GLY A 115 -21.84 5.13 9.67
CA GLY A 115 -22.75 4.07 9.21
C GLY A 115 -23.43 4.36 7.87
N CYS A 116 -23.01 5.39 7.13
CA CYS A 116 -23.50 5.63 5.79
C CYS A 116 -23.18 4.45 4.86
N THR A 117 -23.96 4.31 3.78
CA THR A 117 -23.77 3.23 2.81
C THR A 117 -23.28 3.83 1.50
N MET A 118 -22.24 3.24 0.94
CA MET A 118 -21.83 3.45 -0.44
C MET A 118 -22.07 2.15 -1.22
N GLU A 119 -22.02 2.19 -2.56
CA GLU A 119 -22.18 0.97 -3.38
C GLU A 119 -21.17 -0.13 -3.02
N ILE A 120 -20.03 0.29 -2.47
CA ILE A 120 -18.91 -0.55 -2.07
C ILE A 120 -19.17 -1.31 -0.76
N GLY A 121 -20.25 -0.97 -0.06
CA GLY A 121 -20.63 -1.55 1.23
C GLY A 121 -21.08 -0.52 2.25
N THR A 122 -21.48 -1.03 3.42
CA THR A 122 -21.74 -0.17 4.59
C THR A 122 -20.41 0.38 5.10
N CYS A 123 -20.29 1.69 5.14
CA CYS A 123 -19.17 2.39 5.76
C CYS A 123 -19.27 2.18 7.28
N ALA A 124 -18.61 1.13 7.78
CA ALA A 124 -18.47 0.87 9.20
C ALA A 124 -17.03 1.20 9.59
N ASP A 125 -16.85 2.20 10.47
CA ASP A 125 -15.55 2.53 11.05
C ASP A 125 -14.93 1.25 11.66
N GLY A 126 -13.72 0.89 11.21
CA GLY A 126 -12.99 -0.28 11.72
C GLY A 126 -13.36 -1.64 11.11
N GLY A 127 -13.83 -1.70 9.85
CA GLY A 127 -14.27 -2.94 9.21
C GLY A 127 -13.70 -3.25 7.82
N ASN A 128 -12.80 -4.25 7.79
CA ASN A 128 -12.44 -5.25 6.77
C ASN A 128 -11.78 -4.84 5.44
N GLY A 129 -10.49 -5.15 5.36
CA GLY A 129 -9.83 -5.58 4.12
C GLY A 129 -8.34 -5.30 4.11
N PHE A 130 -7.53 -6.17 4.73
CA PHE A 130 -6.11 -6.22 4.43
C PHE A 130 -5.95 -6.88 3.06
N ALA A 131 -5.79 -6.04 2.04
CA ALA A 131 -5.47 -6.48 0.70
C ALA A 131 -4.08 -5.95 0.37
N THR A 132 -3.18 -6.86 0.00
CA THR A 132 -1.90 -6.49 -0.57
C THR A 132 -1.96 -6.74 -2.07
N THR A 133 -1.59 -5.74 -2.84
CA THR A 133 -1.46 -5.84 -4.30
C THR A 133 -0.28 -5.01 -4.76
N THR A 134 0.26 -5.32 -5.93
CA THR A 134 1.24 -4.46 -6.58
C THR A 134 0.48 -3.50 -7.50
N LEU A 135 0.72 -2.19 -7.38
CA LEU A 135 0.21 -1.18 -8.29
C LEU A 135 1.32 -0.72 -9.22
N VAL A 136 0.95 -0.38 -10.44
CA VAL A 136 1.84 0.34 -11.36
C VAL A 136 1.56 1.83 -11.22
N ILE A 137 2.57 2.62 -10.84
CA ILE A 137 2.53 4.08 -10.75
C ILE A 137 3.40 4.70 -11.84
N ASP A 138 2.79 5.54 -12.70
CA ASP A 138 3.51 6.44 -13.61
C ASP A 138 3.28 7.88 -13.16
N ASP A 139 4.38 8.57 -12.81
CA ASP A 139 4.41 9.96 -12.35
C ASP A 139 5.19 10.90 -13.29
N SER A 140 5.59 10.40 -14.46
CA SER A 140 6.54 11.06 -15.38
C SER A 140 6.09 12.45 -15.88
N LEU A 141 4.80 12.77 -15.74
CA LEU A 141 4.17 14.02 -16.17
C LEU A 141 3.64 14.87 -15.01
N GLY A 142 4.01 14.57 -13.76
CA GLY A 142 3.49 15.27 -12.57
C GLY A 142 2.03 14.91 -12.24
N THR A 143 1.57 13.77 -12.74
CA THR A 143 0.26 13.16 -12.47
C THR A 143 0.51 11.72 -12.06
N LEU A 144 -0.13 11.22 -11.01
CA LEU A 144 -0.02 9.80 -10.66
C LEU A 144 -1.05 9.02 -11.46
N VAL A 145 -0.60 8.07 -12.27
CA VAL A 145 -1.47 7.09 -12.91
C VAL A 145 -1.29 5.78 -12.17
N ALA A 146 -2.36 5.25 -11.58
CA ALA A 146 -2.34 4.02 -10.80
C ALA A 146 -3.32 2.99 -11.36
N VAL A 147 -2.84 1.77 -11.58
CA VAL A 147 -3.68 0.61 -11.96
C VAL A 147 -4.06 -0.18 -10.72
N GLY A 148 -5.35 -0.29 -10.40
CA GLY A 148 -5.87 -1.06 -9.27
C GLY A 148 -6.11 -0.25 -7.99
N LEU A 149 -5.68 1.02 -7.92
CA LEU A 149 -5.95 1.89 -6.78
C LEU A 149 -7.45 2.20 -6.73
N ILE A 150 -8.08 1.97 -5.57
CA ILE A 150 -9.52 2.20 -5.37
C ILE A 150 -10.40 1.26 -6.25
N ALA A 151 -9.85 0.18 -6.81
CA ALA A 151 -10.61 -0.80 -7.60
C ALA A 151 -11.64 -1.60 -6.77
N GLU A 152 -11.49 -1.65 -5.45
CA GLU A 152 -12.42 -2.33 -4.54
C GLU A 152 -13.78 -1.63 -4.39
N LEU A 153 -14.02 -0.48 -5.05
CA LEU A 153 -15.30 0.23 -4.99
C LEU A 153 -16.46 -0.48 -5.71
N GLY A 154 -16.48 -1.81 -5.76
CA GLY A 154 -17.55 -2.59 -6.38
C GLY A 154 -17.65 -2.42 -7.91
N VAL A 155 -16.65 -1.82 -8.54
CA VAL A 155 -16.66 -1.60 -9.99
C VAL A 155 -16.31 -2.89 -10.71
N ASN A 156 -17.28 -3.47 -11.42
CA ASN A 156 -17.03 -4.63 -12.27
C ASN A 156 -16.33 -4.19 -13.57
N CYS A 157 -14.99 -4.12 -13.52
CA CYS A 157 -14.17 -3.84 -14.69
C CYS A 157 -13.36 -5.07 -15.12
N PRO A 158 -13.57 -5.61 -16.34
CA PRO A 158 -12.81 -6.76 -16.83
C PRO A 158 -11.42 -6.42 -17.39
N LEU A 159 -11.04 -5.14 -17.49
CA LEU A 159 -9.81 -4.66 -18.15
C LEU A 159 -8.92 -3.83 -17.22
N ASP A 160 -8.99 -4.10 -15.91
CA ASP A 160 -8.36 -3.34 -14.82
C ASP A 160 -8.86 -1.91 -14.67
N ILE A 161 -8.91 -1.43 -13.43
CA ILE A 161 -9.23 -0.04 -13.14
C ILE A 161 -7.97 0.79 -13.24
N VAL A 162 -8.02 1.86 -14.04
CA VAL A 162 -6.95 2.86 -14.16
C VAL A 162 -7.45 4.17 -13.58
N THR A 163 -6.72 4.71 -12.62
CA THR A 163 -7.02 5.99 -11.96
C THR A 163 -5.93 7.01 -12.30
N THR A 164 -6.34 8.26 -12.53
CA THR A 164 -5.39 9.36 -12.74
C THR A 164 -5.61 10.44 -11.70
N TRP A 165 -4.53 10.83 -11.04
CA TRP A 165 -4.51 11.75 -9.93
C TRP A 165 -3.63 12.96 -10.25
N THR A 166 -4.11 14.14 -9.88
CA THR A 166 -3.36 15.38 -10.06
C THR A 166 -3.13 16.04 -8.71
N SER A 167 -1.95 16.59 -8.51
CA SER A 167 -1.63 17.33 -7.28
C SER A 167 -2.65 18.47 -7.06
N ALA A 168 -3.27 18.48 -5.87
CA ALA A 168 -4.05 19.60 -5.39
C ALA A 168 -3.08 20.74 -5.06
N ARG A 169 -3.20 21.87 -5.77
CA ARG A 169 -2.38 23.05 -5.54
C ARG A 169 -2.85 23.87 -4.35
#